data_AF-A0A7S2AZE7-F1
#
_entry.id   AF-A0A7S2AZE7-F1
#
_cell.length_a   1.000
_cell.length_b   1.000
_cell.length_c   1.000
_cell.angle_alpha   90.00
_cell.angle_beta   90.00
_cell.angle_gamma   90.00
#
_symmetry.space_group_name_H-M   'P 1'
#
loop_
_entity.id
_entity.type
_entity.pdbx_description
1 polymer ?
#
loop_
_entity_poly.entity_id
_entity_poly.type
_entity_poly.pdbx_seq_one_letter_code
_entity_poly.pdbx_strand_id
1 'polypeptide(L)'
;VDCWLDSFRTWLIANGRRFPSRDFERDLVQWYGAETVTAQRALWMVDRKVKACKLGFNTNFPNDASANDLLAYAQAWDSFVDLRNGAASVTANHAWHTARSFVRAEAEVAIIQSTFATILISAGCGLLGML
;
A
#
# COMPACT_ATOMS: atom_id res chain seq x y z
N VAL A 1 -11.77 -6.58 -5.28
CA VAL A 1 -10.74 -5.64 -5.77
C VAL A 1 -10.65 -5.83 -7.27
N ASP A 2 -10.87 -4.78 -8.05
CA ASP A 2 -10.68 -4.84 -9.50
C ASP A 2 -9.17 -4.92 -9.78
N CYS A 3 -8.74 -6.05 -10.35
CA CYS A 3 -7.33 -6.33 -10.61
C CYS A 3 -6.98 -5.93 -12.04
N TRP A 4 -6.23 -4.85 -12.20
CA TRP A 4 -5.81 -4.36 -13.51
C TRP A 4 -4.97 -5.39 -14.29
N LEU A 5 -4.19 -6.23 -13.59
CA LEU A 5 -3.39 -7.30 -14.19
C LEU A 5 -4.26 -8.35 -14.90
N ASP A 6 -5.42 -8.67 -14.32
CA ASP A 6 -6.33 -9.67 -14.89
C ASP A 6 -7.09 -9.12 -16.11
N SER A 7 -7.52 -7.86 -16.04
CA SER A 7 -8.07 -7.14 -17.20
C SER A 7 -7.03 -7.03 -18.33
N PHE A 8 -5.80 -6.63 -18.02
CA PHE A 8 -4.72 -6.55 -19.01
C PHE A 8 -4.38 -7.92 -19.61
N ARG A 9 -4.32 -8.97 -18.80
CA ARG A 9 -4.11 -10.35 -19.26
C ARG A 9 -5.22 -10.78 -20.22
N THR A 10 -6.47 -10.52 -19.87
CA THR A 10 -7.64 -10.85 -20.70
C THR A 10 -7.58 -10.12 -22.04
N TRP A 11 -7.26 -8.83 -22.02
CA TRP A 11 -7.07 -8.04 -23.24
C TRP A 11 -5.93 -8.57 -24.11
N LEU A 12 -4.78 -8.94 -23.52
CA LEU A 12 -3.66 -9.52 -24.28
C LEU A 12 -4.06 -10.80 -25.00
N ILE A 13 -4.70 -11.72 -24.28
CA ILE A 13 -5.14 -13.01 -24.84
C ILE A 13 -6.16 -12.79 -25.96
N ALA A 14 -7.12 -11.88 -25.76
CA ALA A 14 -8.11 -11.53 -26.77
C ALA A 14 -7.49 -10.93 -28.06
N ASN A 15 -6.33 -10.27 -27.94
CA ASN A 15 -5.58 -9.71 -29.06
C ASN A 15 -4.52 -10.67 -29.64
N GLY A 16 -4.60 -11.96 -29.32
CA GLY A 16 -3.66 -12.97 -29.81
C GLY A 16 -2.24 -12.84 -29.22
N ARG A 17 -2.08 -12.11 -28.11
CA ARG A 17 -0.82 -11.94 -27.40
C ARG A 17 -0.76 -12.85 -26.17
N ARG A 18 0.45 -13.14 -25.70
CA ARG A 18 0.67 -13.95 -24.49
C ARG A 18 0.85 -13.07 -23.26
N PHE A 19 0.50 -13.62 -22.10
CA PHE A 19 0.86 -13.05 -20.79
C PHE A 19 1.95 -13.90 -20.12
N PRO A 20 3.01 -13.30 -19.54
CA PRO A 20 3.36 -11.88 -19.58
C PRO A 20 3.72 -11.40 -20.99
N SER A 21 3.43 -10.13 -21.29
CA SER A 21 3.78 -9.52 -22.57
C SER A 21 5.29 -9.49 -22.77
N ARG A 22 5.74 -9.69 -24.02
CA ARG A 22 7.15 -9.48 -24.43
C ARG A 22 7.46 -8.02 -24.77
N ASP A 23 6.44 -7.22 -25.06
CA ASP A 23 6.53 -5.80 -25.42
C ASP A 23 5.58 -5.01 -24.51
N PHE A 24 5.90 -5.05 -23.21
CA PHE A 24 5.02 -4.60 -22.14
C PHE A 24 4.60 -3.14 -22.31
N GLU A 25 5.54 -2.24 -22.60
CA GLU A 25 5.25 -0.80 -22.74
C GLU A 25 4.29 -0.53 -23.89
N ARG A 26 4.54 -1.10 -25.07
CA ARG A 26 3.66 -0.90 -26.23
C ARG A 26 2.28 -1.48 -25.98
N ASP A 27 2.22 -2.71 -25.47
CA ASP A 27 0.98 -3.42 -25.24
C ASP A 27 0.13 -2.74 -24.16
N LEU A 28 0.77 -2.27 -23.08
CA LEU A 28 0.10 -1.58 -22.00
C LEU A 28 -0.39 -0.20 -22.42
N VAL A 29 0.35 0.55 -23.24
CA VAL A 29 -0.14 1.84 -23.78
C VAL A 29 -1.38 1.64 -24.66
N GLN A 30 -1.41 0.57 -25.48
CA GLN A 30 -2.57 0.25 -26.30
C GLN A 30 -3.79 -0.11 -25.44
N TRP A 31 -3.60 -0.97 -24.43
CA TRP A 31 -4.67 -1.32 -23.50
C TRP A 31 -5.14 -0.13 -22.67
N TYR A 32 -4.21 0.68 -22.14
CA TYR A 32 -4.52 1.87 -21.32
C TYR A 32 -5.30 2.94 -22.10
N GLY A 33 -5.09 3.05 -23.43
CA GLY A 33 -5.88 3.93 -24.29
C GLY A 33 -7.28 3.40 -24.59
N ALA A 34 -7.48 2.08 -24.55
CA ALA A 34 -8.77 1.42 -24.80
C ALA A 34 -9.61 1.20 -23.52
N GLU A 35 -8.98 1.20 -22.35
CA GLU A 35 -9.57 0.91 -21.05
C GLU A 35 -9.52 2.16 -20.16
N THR A 36 -10.65 2.66 -19.63
CA THR A 36 -10.65 3.99 -19.01
C THR A 36 -10.59 3.97 -17.48
N VAL A 37 -11.37 3.16 -16.75
CA VAL A 37 -11.48 3.41 -15.30
C VAL A 37 -10.48 2.61 -14.46
N THR A 38 -10.37 1.30 -14.68
CA THR A 38 -9.53 0.42 -13.84
C THR A 38 -8.04 0.73 -14.02
N ALA A 39 -7.60 0.92 -15.26
CA ALA A 39 -6.23 1.24 -15.60
C ALA A 39 -5.80 2.61 -15.02
N GLN A 40 -6.64 3.65 -15.18
CA GLN A 40 -6.34 5.00 -14.70
C GLN A 40 -6.28 5.10 -13.17
N ARG A 41 -7.04 4.27 -12.44
CA ARG A 41 -7.02 4.24 -10.97
C ARG A 41 -5.84 3.45 -10.39
N ALA A 42 -5.30 2.50 -11.16
CA ALA A 42 -4.28 1.58 -10.69
C ALA A 42 -2.88 1.89 -11.23
N LEU A 43 -2.75 2.63 -12.32
CA LEU A 43 -1.47 2.91 -12.98
C LEU A 43 -1.20 4.40 -13.06
N TRP A 44 0.01 4.78 -12.67
CA TRP A 44 0.53 6.12 -12.90
C TRP A 44 1.38 6.12 -14.17
N MET A 45 0.88 6.77 -15.22
CA MET A 45 1.53 6.88 -16.52
C MET A 45 2.14 8.27 -16.71
N VAL A 46 3.40 8.31 -17.19
CA VAL A 46 4.09 9.55 -17.59
C VAL A 46 4.82 9.27 -18.90
N ASP A 47 4.64 10.12 -19.92
CA ASP A 47 5.24 9.97 -21.25
C ASP A 47 5.06 8.58 -21.86
N ARG A 48 3.84 8.02 -21.75
CA ARG A 48 3.48 6.67 -22.23
C ARG A 48 4.29 5.54 -21.58
N LYS A 49 4.84 5.75 -20.38
CA LYS A 49 5.51 4.73 -19.56
C LYS A 49 4.88 4.62 -18.19
N VAL A 50 4.85 3.40 -17.65
CA VAL A 50 4.39 3.16 -16.27
C VAL A 50 5.47 3.66 -15.30
N LYS A 51 5.10 4.55 -14.38
CA LYS A 51 5.98 5.04 -13.31
C LYS A 51 5.68 4.37 -11.97
N ALA A 52 4.41 4.08 -11.71
CA ALA A 52 3.99 3.32 -10.54
C ALA A 52 2.73 2.53 -10.85
N CYS A 53 2.51 1.47 -10.08
CA CYS A 53 1.26 0.73 -10.10
C CYS A 53 0.77 0.50 -8.67
N LYS A 54 -0.54 0.37 -8.53
CA LYS A 54 -1.23 0.01 -7.29
C LYS A 54 -1.82 -1.38 -7.45
N LEU A 55 -1.56 -2.23 -6.46
CA LEU A 55 -2.21 -3.52 -6.31
C LEU A 55 -3.05 -3.50 -5.03
N GLY A 56 -4.20 -4.15 -5.07
CA GLY A 56 -5.06 -4.32 -3.90
C GLY A 56 -5.22 -5.80 -3.59
N PHE A 57 -5.25 -6.12 -2.30
CA PHE A 57 -5.43 -7.47 -1.80
C PHE A 57 -6.62 -7.49 -0.85
N ASN A 58 -7.42 -8.55 -0.93
CA ASN A 58 -8.40 -8.88 0.10
C ASN A 58 -7.75 -9.87 1.06
N THR A 59 -7.80 -9.58 2.35
CA THR A 59 -7.23 -10.43 3.39
C THR A 59 -8.35 -10.86 4.34
N ASN A 60 -8.13 -11.97 5.06
CA ASN A 60 -9.09 -12.47 6.05
C ASN A 60 -8.82 -11.88 7.45
N PHE A 61 -8.37 -10.63 7.52
CA PHE A 61 -8.08 -9.95 8.78
C PHE A 61 -9.24 -9.00 9.13
N PRO A 62 -9.74 -9.01 10.38
CA PRO A 62 -10.85 -8.14 10.78
C PRO A 62 -10.47 -6.65 10.69
N ASN A 63 -11.34 -5.84 10.10
CA ASN A 63 -11.11 -4.39 9.96
C ASN A 63 -11.33 -3.61 11.27
N ASP A 64 -12.00 -4.23 12.24
CA ASP A 64 -12.37 -3.71 13.56
C ASP A 64 -11.54 -4.33 14.70
N ALA A 65 -10.43 -5.01 14.37
CA ALA A 65 -9.47 -5.48 15.35
C ALA A 65 -8.91 -4.32 16.20
N SER A 66 -8.33 -4.66 17.35
CA SER A 66 -7.72 -3.66 18.23
C SER A 66 -6.58 -2.91 17.52
N ALA A 67 -6.27 -1.68 17.96
CA ALA A 67 -5.17 -0.91 17.39
C ALA A 67 -3.82 -1.66 17.48
N ASN A 68 -3.59 -2.37 18.58
CA ASN A 68 -2.37 -3.19 18.76
C ASN A 68 -2.31 -4.35 17.75
N ASP A 69 -3.41 -5.06 17.53
CA ASP A 69 -3.44 -6.18 16.57
C ASP A 69 -3.28 -5.69 15.13
N LEU A 70 -3.90 -4.55 14.79
CA LEU A 70 -3.77 -3.91 13.48
C LEU A 70 -2.35 -3.43 13.22
N LEU A 71 -1.65 -2.90 14.23
CA LEU A 71 -0.23 -2.51 14.11
C LEU A 71 0.67 -3.73 13.98
N ALA A 72 0.44 -4.79 14.74
CA ALA A 72 1.18 -6.04 14.59
C ALA A 72 0.99 -6.64 13.18
N TYR A 73 -0.23 -6.55 12.64
CA TYR A 73 -0.52 -6.98 11.28
C TYR A 73 0.14 -6.07 10.22
N ALA A 74 0.18 -4.76 10.44
CA ALA A 74 0.89 -3.81 9.59
C ALA A 74 2.40 -4.10 9.55
N GLN A 75 3.02 -4.37 10.71
CA GLN A 75 4.43 -4.74 10.82
C GLN A 75 4.76 -6.06 10.10
N ALA A 76 3.84 -7.02 10.14
CA ALA A 76 3.98 -8.26 9.37
C ALA A 76 3.95 -7.99 7.85
N TRP A 77 3.14 -7.03 7.41
CA TRP A 77 3.14 -6.54 6.03
C TRP A 77 4.41 -5.77 5.68
N ASP A 78 4.95 -4.92 6.56
CA ASP A 78 6.24 -4.24 6.35
C ASP A 78 7.35 -5.27 6.10
N SER A 79 7.47 -6.24 7.01
CA SER A 79 8.45 -7.33 6.90
C SER A 79 8.30 -8.13 5.60
N PHE A 80 7.06 -8.41 5.20
CA PHE A 80 6.79 -9.11 3.95
C PHE A 80 7.19 -8.28 2.73
N VAL A 81 6.83 -6.99 2.70
CA VAL A 81 7.15 -6.09 1.58
C VAL A 81 8.65 -5.86 1.49
N ASP A 82 9.35 -5.69 2.60
CA ASP A 82 10.80 -5.53 2.65
C ASP A 82 11.52 -6.77 2.13
N LEU A 83 11.07 -7.96 2.52
CA LEU A 83 11.59 -9.22 1.97
C LEU A 83 11.41 -9.30 0.44
N ARG A 84 10.25 -8.86 -0.07
CA ARG A 84 9.98 -8.86 -1.51
C ARG A 84 10.80 -7.81 -2.25
N ASN A 85 10.94 -6.62 -1.68
CA ASN A 85 11.79 -5.55 -2.21
C ASN A 85 13.25 -6.01 -2.29
N GLY A 86 13.76 -6.68 -1.25
CA GLY A 86 15.12 -7.22 -1.23
C GLY A 86 15.38 -8.31 -2.28
N ALA A 87 14.34 -9.06 -2.66
CA ALA A 87 14.42 -10.09 -3.70
C ALA A 87 14.11 -9.55 -5.12
N ALA A 88 13.62 -8.31 -5.25
CA ALA A 88 13.20 -7.73 -6.50
C ALA A 88 14.38 -7.18 -7.31
N SER A 89 14.16 -7.01 -8.61
CA SER A 89 15.08 -6.24 -9.47
C SER A 89 15.16 -4.79 -8.98
N VAL A 90 16.30 -4.13 -9.22
CA VAL A 90 16.57 -2.72 -8.90
C VAL A 90 15.51 -1.73 -9.42
N THR A 91 14.70 -2.15 -10.38
CA THR A 91 13.63 -1.33 -10.97
C THR A 91 12.28 -1.45 -10.26
N ALA A 92 12.13 -2.38 -9.30
CA ALA A 92 10.85 -2.71 -8.66
C ALA A 92 11.00 -3.05 -7.15
N ASN A 93 12.04 -2.53 -6.50
CA ASN A 93 12.44 -2.84 -5.12
C ASN A 93 12.04 -1.75 -4.10
N HIS A 94 11.14 -0.84 -4.46
CA HIS A 94 10.69 0.26 -3.61
C HIS A 94 9.17 0.25 -3.42
N ALA A 95 8.57 -0.93 -3.30
CA ALA A 95 7.16 -1.06 -2.99
C ALA A 95 6.89 -0.71 -1.52
N TRP A 96 5.72 -0.14 -1.24
CA TRP A 96 5.18 0.05 0.11
C TRP A 96 3.71 -0.37 0.14
N HIS A 97 3.18 -0.63 1.33
CA HIS A 97 1.79 -0.98 1.53
C HIS A 97 1.03 0.11 2.29
N THR A 98 -0.30 0.04 2.23
CA THR A 98 -1.18 0.94 2.97
C THR A 98 -2.55 0.31 3.13
N ALA A 99 -3.19 0.53 4.27
CA ALA A 99 -4.58 0.19 4.52
C ALA A 99 -5.23 1.28 5.37
N ARG A 100 -6.53 1.50 5.18
CA ARG A 100 -7.30 2.49 5.96
C ARG A 100 -7.30 2.13 7.45
N SER A 101 -7.33 0.85 7.78
CA SER A 101 -7.28 0.35 9.17
C SER A 101 -5.93 0.61 9.84
N PHE A 102 -4.82 0.56 9.10
CA PHE A 102 -3.49 0.87 9.64
C PHE A 102 -3.37 2.34 10.06
N VAL A 103 -3.83 3.26 9.20
CA VAL A 103 -3.84 4.71 9.52
C VAL A 103 -4.65 5.00 10.79
N ARG A 104 -5.77 4.31 10.98
CA ARG A 104 -6.58 4.45 12.20
C ARG A 104 -5.81 3.95 13.43
N ALA A 105 -5.20 2.77 13.35
CA ALA A 105 -4.48 2.16 14.46
C ALA A 105 -3.25 2.99 14.87
N GLU A 106 -2.49 3.50 13.90
CA GLU A 106 -1.37 4.42 14.13
C GLU A 106 -1.80 5.70 14.85
N ALA A 107 -2.91 6.29 14.41
CA ALA A 107 -3.46 7.48 15.06
C ALA A 107 -3.88 7.21 16.51
N GLU A 108 -4.54 6.07 16.77
CA GLU A 108 -4.98 5.69 18.12
C GLU A 108 -3.78 5.51 19.07
N VAL A 109 -2.73 4.82 18.64
CA VAL A 109 -1.52 4.63 19.45
C VAL A 109 -0.75 5.94 19.64
N ALA A 110 -0.65 6.79 18.62
CA ALA A 110 -0.01 8.09 18.75
C ALA A 110 -0.72 8.99 19.79
N ILE A 111 -2.05 8.94 19.84
CA ILE A 111 -2.85 9.66 20.84
C ILE A 111 -2.58 9.11 22.25
N ILE A 112 -2.56 7.79 22.42
CA ILE A 112 -2.29 7.18 23.73
C ILE A 112 -0.90 7.57 24.25
N GLN A 113 0.13 7.46 23.40
CA GLN A 113 1.51 7.76 23.77
C GLN A 113 1.72 9.25 24.10
N SER A 114 1.17 10.15 23.28
CA SER A 114 1.26 11.60 23.52
C SER A 114 0.50 12.04 24.77
N THR A 115 -0.65 11.43 25.05
CA THR A 115 -1.43 11.70 26.27
C THR A 115 -0.66 11.24 27.50
N PHE A 116 -0.07 10.04 27.47
CA PHE A 116 0.73 9.53 28.58
C PHE A 116 1.94 10.42 28.90
N ALA A 117 2.68 10.85 27.86
CA ALA A 117 3.79 11.78 28.03
C ALA A 117 3.34 13.12 28.63
N THR A 118 2.21 13.65 28.16
CA THR A 118 1.65 14.91 28.66
C THR A 118 1.24 14.80 30.13
N ILE A 119 0.63 13.68 30.54
CA ILE A 119 0.27 13.42 31.94
C ILE A 119 1.52 13.41 32.81
N LEU A 120 2.57 12.69 32.42
CA LEU A 120 3.82 12.63 33.19
C LEU A 120 4.48 14.00 33.33
N ILE A 121 4.54 14.79 32.25
CA ILE A 121 5.08 16.14 32.28
C ILE A 121 4.26 17.03 33.22
N SER A 122 2.92 17.01 33.10
CA SER A 122 2.05 17.83 33.95
C SER A 122 2.16 17.48 35.44
N ALA A 123 2.22 16.18 35.78
CA ALA A 123 2.41 15.72 37.15
C ALA A 123 3.80 16.11 37.69
N GLY A 124 4.84 15.99 36.87
CA GLY A 124 6.21 16.40 37.22
C GLY A 124 6.32 17.91 37.48
N CYS A 125 5.76 18.74 36.59
CA CYS A 125 5.70 20.19 36.78
C CYS A 125 4.90 20.57 38.01
N GLY A 126 3.78 19.90 38.28
CA GLY A 126 2.97 20.12 39.48
C GLY A 126 3.75 19.83 40.77
N LEU A 127 4.47 18.71 40.81
CA LEU A 127 5.30 18.34 41.96
C LEU A 127 6.45 19.33 42.18
N LEU A 128 7.16 19.71 41.11
CA LEU A 128 8.28 20.66 41.17
C LEU A 128 7.84 22.08 41.50
N GLY A 129 6.64 22.51 41.08
CA GLY A 129 6.11 23.83 41.41
C GLY A 129 5.55 23.94 42.83
N MET A 130 5.29 22.82 43.50
CA MET A 130 4.84 22.76 44.90
C MET A 130 5.99 22.65 45.91
N LEU A 131 7.22 22.33 45.45
CA LEU A 131 8.46 22.27 46.23
C LEU A 131 9.19 23.63 46.21
#